data_AF-A0A355SDZ4-F1
#
_entry.id   AF-A0A355SDZ4-F1
#
_cell.length_a   1.000
_cell.length_b   1.000
_cell.length_c   1.000
_cell.angle_alpha   90.00
_cell.angle_beta   90.00
_cell.angle_gamma   90.00
#
_symmetry.space_group_name_H-M   'P 1'
#
loop_
_entity.id
_entity.type
_entity.pdbx_description
1 polymer ?
#
loop_
_entity_poly.entity_id
_entity_poly.type
_entity_poly.pdbx_seq_one_letter_code
_entity_poly.pdbx_strand_id
1 'polypeptide(L)'
;MKGIWIRTQDRQGLVYAIQFFMYSCNGKYDFDCTSSCGDVQEIGRYGTVERALEILDCIQDRICTINADKLHCICTAGNGDKPVPNHFVFEMPNE
;
A
#
# COMPACT_ATOMS: atom_id res chain seq x y z
N MET A 1 -0.31 8.61 11.40
CA MET A 1 -1.22 7.99 10.42
C MET A 1 -1.05 6.49 10.51
N LYS A 2 -2.15 5.72 10.50
CA LYS A 2 -2.07 4.26 10.43
C LYS A 2 -1.81 3.88 8.98
N GLY A 3 -0.88 2.96 8.78
CA GLY A 3 -0.47 2.43 7.49
C GLY A 3 -0.07 0.96 7.62
N ILE A 4 0.22 0.33 6.50
CA ILE A 4 0.62 -1.07 6.41
C ILE A 4 2.02 -1.16 5.80
N TRP A 5 2.81 -2.13 6.26
CA TRP A 5 4.08 -2.40 5.60
C TRP A 5 3.83 -3.26 4.38
N ILE A 6 4.41 -2.87 3.26
CA ILE A 6 4.29 -3.59 2.00
C ILE A 6 5.67 -3.89 1.48
N ARG A 7 5.88 -5.16 1.14
CA ARG A 7 7.06 -5.57 0.41
C ARG A 7 6.81 -5.28 -1.07
N THR A 8 7.73 -4.55 -1.69
CA THR A 8 7.67 -4.24 -3.12
C THR A 8 7.57 -5.53 -3.95
N GLN A 9 7.01 -5.44 -5.15
CA GLN A 9 6.83 -6.58 -6.04
C GLN A 9 8.15 -7.31 -6.35
N ASP A 10 9.27 -6.58 -6.48
CA ASP A 10 10.61 -7.16 -6.66
C ASP A 10 11.21 -7.78 -5.38
N ARG A 11 10.52 -7.64 -4.26
CA ARG A 11 10.87 -8.10 -2.90
C ARG A 11 12.09 -7.44 -2.28
N GLN A 12 12.68 -6.44 -2.92
CA GLN A 12 13.90 -5.76 -2.45
C GLN A 12 13.61 -4.63 -1.47
N GLY A 13 12.42 -4.04 -1.53
CA GLY A 13 11.98 -2.92 -0.71
C GLY A 13 10.89 -3.29 0.29
N LEU A 14 10.87 -2.55 1.40
CA LEU A 14 9.80 -2.58 2.38
C LEU A 14 9.34 -1.15 2.62
N VAL A 15 8.08 -0.84 2.31
CA VAL A 15 7.52 0.52 2.31
C VAL A 15 6.37 0.60 3.30
N TYR A 16 6.37 1.64 4.15
CA TYR A 16 5.25 1.91 5.04
C TYR A 16 4.19 2.74 4.30
N ALA A 17 3.20 2.07 3.71
CA ALA A 17 2.16 2.66 2.90
C ALA A 17 1.04 3.24 3.78
N ILE A 18 0.73 4.53 3.59
CA ILE A 18 -0.40 5.21 4.24
C ILE A 18 -1.57 5.46 3.29
N GLN A 19 -1.32 5.52 1.98
CA GLN A 19 -2.35 5.61 0.93
C GLN A 19 -1.89 4.88 -0.33
N PHE A 20 -2.84 4.53 -1.19
CA PHE A 20 -2.63 3.74 -2.40
C PHE A 20 -3.15 4.46 -3.63
N PHE A 21 -2.44 4.32 -4.74
CA PHE A 21 -2.78 4.90 -6.02
C PHE A 21 -2.53 3.88 -7.12
N MET A 22 -3.39 3.89 -8.12
CA MET A 22 -3.21 3.14 -9.35
C MET A 22 -3.36 4.10 -10.53
N TYR A 23 -2.43 4.06 -11.46
CA TYR A 23 -2.52 4.81 -12.72
C TYR A 23 -2.00 3.98 -13.87
N SER A 24 -2.44 4.31 -15.08
CA SER A 24 -1.97 3.64 -16.29
C SER A 24 -0.87 4.45 -16.97
N CYS A 25 0.22 3.78 -17.34
CA CYS A 25 1.34 4.35 -18.07
C CYS A 25 1.83 3.34 -19.12
N ASN A 26 1.89 3.75 -20.40
CA ASN A 26 2.39 2.91 -21.50
C ASN A 26 1.76 1.50 -21.59
N GLY A 27 0.45 1.39 -21.33
CA GLY A 27 -0.27 0.12 -21.36
C GLY A 27 0.00 -0.80 -20.16
N LYS A 28 0.70 -0.30 -19.15
CA LYS A 28 0.89 -0.94 -17.84
C LYS A 28 0.17 -0.16 -16.76
N TYR A 29 -0.06 -0.81 -15.63
CA TYR A 29 -0.76 -0.26 -14.48
C TYR A 29 0.21 -0.20 -13.32
N ASP A 30 0.62 1.01 -12.96
CA ASP A 30 1.57 1.28 -11.90
C ASP A 30 0.80 1.43 -10.59
N PHE A 31 1.30 0.77 -9.56
CA PHE A 31 0.73 0.77 -8.23
C PHE A 31 1.70 1.43 -7.29
N ASP A 32 1.30 2.60 -6.79
CA ASP A 32 2.12 3.47 -5.96
C ASP A 32 1.47 3.64 -4.59
N CYS A 33 2.30 3.94 -3.61
CA CYS A 33 1.83 4.34 -2.30
C CYS A 33 2.51 5.63 -1.84
N THR A 34 1.81 6.42 -1.03
CA THR A 34 2.47 7.45 -0.23
C THR A 34 2.99 6.81 1.04
N SER A 35 4.23 7.16 1.40
CA SER A 35 4.83 6.75 2.65
C SER A 35 4.55 7.75 3.77
N SER A 36 4.88 7.39 5.02
CA SER A 36 4.82 8.33 6.15
C SER A 36 5.67 9.60 5.96
N CYS A 37 6.66 9.55 5.06
CA CYS A 37 7.53 10.68 4.73
C CYS A 37 6.92 11.61 3.67
N GLY A 38 5.76 11.27 3.09
CA GLY A 38 5.12 12.01 2.02
C GLY A 38 5.61 11.65 0.62
N ASP A 39 6.66 10.83 0.51
CA ASP A 39 7.18 10.37 -0.77
C ASP A 39 6.24 9.33 -1.40
N VAL A 40 6.05 9.45 -2.71
CA VAL A 40 5.37 8.45 -3.54
C VAL A 40 6.39 7.38 -3.93
N GLN A 41 6.05 6.11 -3.71
CA GLN A 41 6.89 4.97 -4.10
C GLN A 41 6.10 3.97 -4.93
N GLU A 42 6.68 3.57 -6.07
CA GLU A 42 6.23 2.45 -6.89
C GLU A 42 6.43 1.15 -6.09
N ILE A 43 5.35 0.42 -5.84
CA ILE A 43 5.37 -0.84 -5.09
C ILE A 43 5.03 -2.04 -5.96
N GLY A 44 4.46 -1.82 -7.15
CA GLY A 44 4.26 -2.86 -8.15
C GLY A 44 3.81 -2.30 -9.49
N ARG A 45 3.98 -3.10 -10.54
CA ARG A 45 3.57 -2.78 -11.91
C ARG A 45 2.90 -4.01 -12.52
N TYR A 46 1.78 -3.77 -13.21
CA TYR A 46 0.92 -4.82 -13.74
C TYR A 46 0.66 -4.67 -15.25
N GLY A 47 0.61 -5.79 -15.97
CA GLY A 47 0.37 -5.87 -17.42
C GLY A 47 -1.09 -5.73 -17.82
N THR A 48 -2.04 -5.96 -16.91
CA THR A 48 -3.48 -5.81 -17.17
C THR A 48 -4.20 -5.07 -16.05
N VAL A 49 -5.35 -4.44 -16.40
CA VAL A 49 -6.16 -3.69 -15.42
C VAL A 49 -6.84 -4.65 -14.45
N GLU A 50 -7.28 -5.80 -14.94
CA GLU A 50 -7.93 -6.84 -14.14
C GLU A 50 -6.99 -7.32 -13.04
N ARG A 51 -5.72 -7.56 -13.39
CA ARG A 51 -4.72 -7.99 -12.42
C ARG A 51 -4.42 -6.92 -11.39
N ALA A 52 -4.28 -5.66 -11.83
CA ALA A 52 -4.03 -4.55 -10.93
C ALA A 52 -5.18 -4.34 -9.94
N LEU A 53 -6.43 -4.48 -10.40
CA LEU A 53 -7.63 -4.43 -9.56
C LEU A 53 -7.71 -5.59 -8.58
N GLU A 54 -7.43 -6.82 -9.01
CA GLU A 54 -7.36 -7.99 -8.10
C GLU A 54 -6.37 -7.74 -6.94
N ILE A 55 -5.22 -7.13 -7.23
CA ILE A 55 -4.23 -6.84 -6.18
C ILE A 55 -4.71 -5.74 -5.26
N LEU A 56 -5.31 -4.68 -5.81
CA LEU A 56 -5.91 -3.63 -5.00
C LEU A 56 -6.99 -4.19 -4.06
N ASP A 57 -7.87 -5.05 -4.56
CA ASP A 57 -8.89 -5.72 -3.77
C ASP A 57 -8.27 -6.62 -2.70
N CYS A 58 -7.21 -7.39 -3.03
CA CYS A 58 -6.48 -8.19 -2.04
C CYS A 58 -5.88 -7.33 -0.91
N ILE A 59 -5.31 -6.18 -1.24
CA ILE A 59 -4.78 -5.22 -0.27
C ILE A 59 -5.91 -4.68 0.60
N GLN A 60 -7.02 -4.26 -0.01
CA GLN A 60 -8.19 -3.74 0.69
C GLN A 60 -8.80 -4.78 1.63
N ASP A 61 -9.02 -6.00 1.17
CA ASP A 61 -9.53 -7.12 1.98
C ASP A 61 -8.62 -7.41 3.16
N ARG A 62 -7.30 -7.39 2.96
CA ARG A 62 -6.35 -7.60 4.05
C ARG A 62 -6.37 -6.46 5.05
N ILE A 63 -6.46 -5.22 4.58
CA ILE A 63 -6.64 -4.04 5.43
C ILE A 63 -7.93 -4.14 6.24
N CYS A 64 -9.06 -4.51 5.62
CA CYS A 64 -10.35 -4.69 6.28
C CYS A 64 -10.35 -5.86 7.26
N THR A 65 -9.65 -6.95 6.95
CA THR A 65 -9.49 -8.11 7.83
C THR A 65 -8.63 -7.78 9.06
N ILE A 66 -7.57 -6.98 8.85
CA ILE A 66 -6.66 -6.56 9.92
C ILE A 66 -7.28 -5.41 10.76
N ASN A 67 -8.12 -4.58 10.15
CA ASN A 67 -8.85 -3.48 10.79
C ASN A 67 -10.37 -3.64 10.59
N ALA A 68 -11.02 -4.43 11.46
CA ALA A 68 -12.48 -4.42 11.58
C ALA A 68 -13.04 -3.03 11.98
N ASP A 69 -12.17 -2.09 12.39
CA ASP A 69 -12.53 -0.72 12.69
C ASP A 69 -11.72 0.29 11.85
N LYS A 70 -12.37 0.79 10.79
CA LYS A 70 -12.25 2.16 10.26
C LYS A 70 -10.86 2.58 9.72
N LEU A 71 -10.68 2.50 8.41
CA LEU A 71 -9.83 3.46 7.70
C LEU A 71 -10.68 4.66 7.26
N HIS A 72 -10.49 5.80 7.93
CA HIS A 72 -10.91 7.10 7.41
C HIS A 72 -9.77 7.66 6.56
N CYS A 73 -10.01 7.83 5.27
CA CYS A 73 -9.11 8.48 4.33
C CYS A 73 -9.22 10.01 4.52
N ILE A 74 -8.41 10.64 5.39
CA ILE A 74 -8.31 12.11 5.50
C ILE A 74 -6.88 12.55 5.89
N CYS A 75 -6.47 13.67 5.28
CA CYS A 75 -5.19 14.38 5.33
C CYS A 75 -4.71 14.82 6.73
N THR A 76 -3.39 14.99 6.85
CA THR A 76 -2.50 15.40 7.97
C THR A 76 -3.09 16.32 9.07
N ALA A 77 -2.68 16.27 10.35
CA ALA A 77 -1.32 16.41 10.89
C ALA A 77 -1.16 15.95 12.37
N GLY A 78 0.09 15.72 12.82
CA GLY A 78 0.55 16.04 14.19
C GLY A 78 0.72 14.91 15.23
N ASN A 79 1.97 14.44 15.36
CA ASN A 79 2.77 13.94 16.51
C ASN A 79 2.19 13.14 17.70
N GLY A 80 2.91 12.03 18.00
CA GLY A 80 3.40 11.75 19.35
C GLY A 80 2.85 10.50 20.05
N ASP A 81 3.48 9.34 19.83
CA ASP A 81 3.80 8.31 20.84
C ASP A 81 4.46 7.09 20.17
N LYS A 82 5.34 6.36 20.87
CA LYS A 82 6.05 5.17 20.38
C LYS A 82 5.32 3.87 20.80
N PRO A 83 4.55 3.24 19.92
CA PRO A 83 4.30 1.81 19.99
C PRO A 83 5.33 1.06 19.12
N VAL A 84 5.89 -0.03 19.64
CA VAL A 84 6.63 -1.02 18.82
C VAL A 84 5.59 -1.89 18.13
N PRO A 85 5.37 -1.77 16.80
CA PRO A 85 4.22 -2.44 16.18
C PRO A 85 4.63 -3.83 15.71
N ASN A 86 3.71 -4.78 15.89
CA ASN A 86 3.64 -5.94 14.99
C ASN A 86 3.41 -5.39 13.58
N HIS A 87 4.49 -5.28 12.82
CA HIS A 87 4.45 -4.80 11.45
C HIS A 87 3.94 -5.93 10.57
N PHE A 88 2.66 -5.91 10.24
CA PHE A 88 2.10 -6.80 9.23
C PHE A 88 2.66 -6.38 7.87
N VAL A 89 3.48 -7.26 7.29
CA VAL A 89 4.03 -7.08 5.94
C VAL A 89 3.09 -7.77 4.95
N PHE A 90 2.55 -7.00 4.02
CA PHE A 90 1.83 -7.53 2.86
C PHE A 90 2.81 -7.70 1.71
N GLU A 91 2.84 -8.88 1.10
CA GLU A 91 3.70 -9.16 -0.04
C GLU A 91 2.90 -9.01 -1.33
N MET A 92 3.35 -8.13 -2.21
CA MET A 92 2.78 -8.01 -3.55
C MET A 92 3.06 -9.31 -4.32
N PRO A 93 2.04 -9.93 -4.93
CA PRO A 93 2.26 -11.08 -5.78
C PRO A 93 3.02 -10.64 -7.04
N ASN A 94 3.95 -11.50 -7.44
CA ASN A 94 4.63 -11.33 -8.72
C ASN A 94 3.62 -11.56 -9.85
N GLU A 95 3.71 -10.76 -10.90
CA GLU A 95 3.13 -11.14 -12.19
C GLU A 95 3.90 -12.29 -12.82
#